data_AF-S7Z922-F1
#
_entry.id   AF-S7Z922-F1
#
_cell.length_a   1.000
_cell.length_b   1.000
_cell.length_c   1.000
_cell.angle_alpha   90.00
_cell.angle_beta   90.00
_cell.angle_gamma   90.00
#
_symmetry.space_group_name_H-M   'P 1'
#
loop_
_entity.id
_entity.type
_entity.pdbx_description
1 polymer ?
#
loop_
_entity_poly.entity_id
_entity_poly.type
_entity_poly.pdbx_seq_one_letter_code
_entity_poly.pdbx_strand_id
1 'polypeptide(L)'
;MDLFDENPSHQIVPLPVGTALVIPPQPSDIRRGQKAQWVICLFTSRGFGRKVDSYEQIMNHTSAALQDLKEKLIDLRLDGTEPSPKALFSCRFNSGLFAVPWADTREILKEAGLRVTVVVPPEVAVRSP
;
A
#
# COMPACT_ATOMS: atom_id res chain seq x y z
N MET A 1 25.23 22.55 38.39
CA MET A 1 23.79 22.50 38.08
C MET A 1 23.74 22.42 36.57
N ASP A 2 24.04 21.24 36.04
CA ASP A 2 24.05 20.95 34.60
C ASP A 2 23.04 19.82 34.42
N LEU A 3 21.78 20.22 34.32
CA LEU A 3 20.67 19.34 33.97
C LEU A 3 20.56 19.35 32.45
N PHE A 4 20.48 18.15 31.88
CA PHE A 4 20.20 17.82 30.49
C PHE A 4 21.41 17.73 29.54
N ASP A 5 22.24 16.70 29.74
CA ASP A 5 22.81 15.93 28.63
C ASP A 5 22.06 14.59 28.53
N GLU A 6 20.77 14.67 28.16
CA GLU A 6 19.98 13.49 27.81
C GLU A 6 20.17 13.28 26.30
N ASN A 7 21.19 12.51 25.93
CA ASN A 7 21.36 12.01 24.58
C ASN A 7 20.18 11.06 24.27
N PRO A 8 19.20 11.44 23.45
CA PRO A 8 18.08 10.55 23.16
C PRO A 8 18.66 9.44 22.30
N SER A 9 18.73 8.23 22.86
CA SER A 9 19.06 7.02 22.10
C SER A 9 18.23 7.03 20.82
N HIS A 10 18.86 7.20 19.66
CA HIS A 10 18.22 7.00 18.37
C HIS A 10 17.75 5.54 18.31
N GLN A 11 16.50 5.28 18.69
CA GLN A 11 15.90 3.97 18.54
C GLN A 11 15.77 3.71 17.04
N ILE A 12 16.50 2.71 16.55
CA ILE A 12 16.36 2.24 15.17
C ILE A 12 14.99 1.57 15.09
N VAL A 13 14.00 2.31 14.60
CA VAL A 13 12.67 1.75 14.32
C VAL A 13 12.76 0.89 13.06
N PRO A 14 12.38 -0.41 13.11
CA PRO A 14 12.39 -1.26 11.94
C PRO A 14 11.37 -0.74 10.92
N LEU A 15 11.75 -0.77 9.64
CA LEU A 15 10.84 -0.38 8.56
C LEU A 15 9.65 -1.36 8.50
N PRO A 16 8.43 -0.90 8.20
CA PRO A 16 7.20 -1.70 8.25
C PRO A 16 7.04 -2.61 7.01
N VAL A 17 8.13 -3.11 6.46
CA VAL A 17 8.12 -3.92 5.25
C VAL A 17 7.39 -5.24 5.50
N GLY A 18 6.54 -5.65 4.54
CA GLY A 18 5.63 -6.78 4.71
C GLY A 18 4.33 -6.43 5.42
N THR A 19 4.04 -5.16 5.64
CA THR A 19 2.76 -4.70 6.22
C THR A 19 2.04 -3.74 5.28
N ALA A 20 0.78 -3.47 5.60
CA ALA A 20 -0.07 -2.47 5.00
C ALA A 20 -0.50 -1.42 6.03
N LEU A 21 -0.53 -0.16 5.60
CA LEU A 21 -1.17 0.94 6.32
C LEU A 21 -2.48 1.30 5.63
N VAL A 22 -3.57 1.32 6.40
CA VAL A 22 -4.90 1.71 5.93
C VAL A 22 -5.24 3.09 6.51
N ILE A 23 -5.26 4.11 5.66
CA ILE A 23 -5.45 5.50 6.03
C ILE A 23 -6.92 5.88 5.83
N PRO A 24 -7.60 6.41 6.88
CA PRO A 24 -9.00 6.77 6.78
C PRO A 24 -9.23 8.01 5.89
N PRO A 25 -10.46 8.17 5.38
CA PRO A 25 -10.83 9.34 4.60
C PRO A 25 -10.68 10.61 5.43
N GLN A 26 -10.25 11.69 4.77
CA GLN A 26 -10.10 12.97 5.44
C GLN A 26 -11.49 13.56 5.75
N PRO A 27 -11.78 13.92 7.02
CA PRO A 27 -13.09 14.47 7.39
C PRO A 27 -13.45 15.76 6.63
N SER A 28 -12.46 16.55 6.22
CA SER A 28 -12.66 17.76 5.42
C SER A 28 -13.25 17.48 4.04
N ASP A 29 -12.87 16.38 3.40
CA ASP A 29 -13.30 16.04 2.05
C ASP A 29 -14.76 15.57 2.07
N ILE A 30 -15.12 14.78 3.10
CA ILE A 30 -16.50 14.37 3.34
C ILE A 30 -17.39 15.59 3.60
N ARG A 31 -16.96 16.54 4.45
CA ARG A 31 -17.72 17.79 4.71
C ARG A 31 -17.94 18.63 3.45
N ARG A 32 -17.05 18.51 2.46
CA ARG A 32 -17.17 19.15 1.14
C ARG A 32 -18.05 18.36 0.16
N GLY A 33 -18.69 17.28 0.60
CA GLY A 33 -19.53 16.41 -0.23
C GLY A 33 -18.72 15.49 -1.16
N GLN A 34 -17.42 15.34 -0.95
CA GLN A 34 -16.60 14.41 -1.73
C GLN A 34 -16.78 12.97 -1.23
N LYS A 35 -16.37 12.01 -2.05
CA LYS A 35 -16.42 10.59 -1.69
C LYS A 35 -15.45 10.32 -0.54
N ALA A 36 -15.86 9.47 0.40
CA ALA A 36 -14.98 8.92 1.41
C ALA A 36 -13.96 7.98 0.75
N GLN A 37 -12.70 8.43 0.63
CA GLN A 37 -11.62 7.66 0.01
C GLN A 37 -10.62 7.20 1.06
N TRP A 38 -10.45 5.88 1.16
CA TRP A 38 -9.39 5.26 1.95
C TRP A 38 -8.13 5.13 1.08
N VAL A 39 -6.96 5.34 1.68
CA VAL A 39 -5.67 5.13 1.01
C VAL A 39 -4.97 3.95 1.67
N ILE A 40 -4.47 3.03 0.85
CA ILE A 40 -3.75 1.85 1.31
C ILE A 40 -2.31 1.95 0.82
N CYS A 41 -1.37 1.85 1.76
CA CYS A 41 0.06 1.78 1.47
C CYS A 41 0.54 0.36 1.74
N LEU A 42 1.09 -0.32 0.72
CA LEU A 42 1.75 -1.62 0.87
C LEU A 42 3.27 -1.40 0.94
N PHE A 43 3.91 -1.84 2.01
CA PHE A 43 5.36 -1.68 2.18
C PHE A 43 6.09 -2.90 1.62
N THR A 44 6.42 -2.87 0.33
CA THR A 44 6.96 -4.03 -0.40
C THR A 44 8.46 -3.98 -0.63
N SER A 45 9.12 -2.87 -0.32
CA SER A 45 10.58 -2.70 -0.44
C SER A 45 11.12 -1.74 0.61
N ARG A 46 12.34 -1.97 1.11
CA ARG A 46 13.05 -1.05 2.02
C ARG A 46 13.58 0.18 1.30
N GLY A 47 13.92 0.05 0.02
CA GLY A 47 14.45 1.14 -0.80
C GLY A 47 13.75 1.27 -2.15
N PHE A 48 14.15 2.28 -2.92
CA PHE A 48 13.60 2.55 -4.24
C PHE A 48 14.72 2.91 -5.22
N GLY A 49 14.41 2.90 -6.52
CA GLY A 49 15.38 3.18 -7.58
C GLY A 49 16.54 2.19 -7.55
N ARG A 50 17.78 2.68 -7.41
CA ARG A 50 18.98 1.83 -7.37
C ARG A 50 19.10 0.98 -6.09
N LYS A 51 18.32 1.28 -5.05
CA LYS A 51 18.30 0.56 -3.77
C LYS A 51 17.02 -0.27 -3.58
N VAL A 52 16.29 -0.53 -4.66
CA VAL A 52 15.11 -1.40 -4.60
C VAL A 52 15.54 -2.80 -4.13
N ASP A 53 14.71 -3.43 -3.31
CA ASP A 53 14.93 -4.82 -2.87
C ASP A 53 14.87 -5.78 -4.08
N SER A 54 15.36 -7.01 -3.89
CA SER A 54 15.33 -8.01 -4.96
C SER A 54 13.91 -8.41 -5.33
N TYR A 55 13.73 -8.96 -6.54
CA TYR A 55 12.44 -9.51 -6.98
C TYR A 55 11.82 -10.44 -5.92
N GLU A 56 12.59 -11.40 -5.41
CA GLU A 56 12.11 -12.37 -4.41
C GLU A 56 11.69 -11.69 -3.11
N GLN A 57 12.46 -10.70 -2.64
CA GLN A 57 12.12 -9.91 -1.46
C GLN A 57 10.82 -9.13 -1.68
N ILE A 58 10.67 -8.44 -2.81
CA ILE A 58 9.45 -7.68 -3.13
C ILE A 58 8.23 -8.60 -3.16
N MET A 59 8.35 -9.78 -3.77
CA MET A 59 7.25 -10.75 -3.84
C MET A 59 6.86 -11.27 -2.45
N ASN A 60 7.85 -11.64 -1.63
CA ASN A 60 7.61 -12.07 -0.25
C ASN A 60 6.97 -10.97 0.61
N HIS A 61 7.50 -9.74 0.54
CA HIS A 61 6.94 -8.59 1.25
C HIS A 61 5.53 -8.24 0.74
N THR A 62 5.29 -8.34 -0.58
CA THR A 62 3.97 -8.11 -1.17
C THR A 62 2.96 -9.11 -0.64
N SER A 63 3.31 -10.40 -0.59
CA SER A 63 2.45 -11.44 -0.02
C SER A 63 2.11 -11.16 1.44
N ALA A 64 3.12 -10.87 2.27
CA ALA A 64 2.93 -10.53 3.68
C ALA A 64 2.05 -9.27 3.85
N ALA A 65 2.30 -8.22 3.08
CA ALA A 65 1.55 -6.96 3.16
C ALA A 65 0.09 -7.12 2.74
N LEU A 66 -0.20 -7.99 1.76
CA LEU A 66 -1.57 -8.27 1.33
C LEU A 66 -2.34 -9.11 2.36
N GLN A 67 -1.66 -10.04 3.05
CA GLN A 67 -2.26 -10.78 4.16
C GLN A 67 -2.58 -9.85 5.34
N ASP A 68 -1.63 -9.00 5.73
CA ASP A 68 -1.84 -8.01 6.78
C ASP A 68 -2.93 -6.97 6.40
N LEU A 69 -3.00 -6.55 5.14
CA LEU A 69 -4.11 -5.72 4.64
C LEU A 69 -5.46 -6.43 4.82
N LYS A 70 -5.54 -7.72 4.48
CA LYS A 70 -6.79 -8.48 4.58
C LYS A 70 -7.30 -8.54 6.00
N GLU A 71 -6.42 -8.78 6.97
CA GLU A 71 -6.75 -8.78 8.40
C GLU A 71 -7.28 -7.39 8.83
N LYS A 72 -6.59 -6.32 8.47
CA LYS A 72 -7.03 -4.95 8.76
C LYS A 72 -8.40 -4.61 8.15
N LEU A 73 -8.69 -5.08 6.93
CA LEU A 73 -9.99 -4.88 6.29
C LEU A 73 -11.11 -5.70 6.96
N ILE A 74 -10.79 -6.86 7.53
CA ILE A 74 -11.75 -7.64 8.33
C ILE A 74 -12.05 -6.91 9.64
N ASP A 75 -11.02 -6.43 10.33
CA ASP A 75 -11.17 -5.69 11.58
C ASP A 75 -12.02 -4.43 11.39
N LEU A 76 -11.75 -3.64 10.34
CA LEU A 76 -12.55 -2.47 9.95
C LEU A 76 -14.00 -2.77 9.56
N ARG A 77 -14.32 -4.04 9.30
CA ARG A 77 -15.70 -4.46 9.03
C ARG A 77 -16.39 -4.91 10.30
N LEU A 78 -15.64 -5.52 11.22
CA LEU A 78 -16.15 -6.01 12.51
C LEU A 78 -16.34 -4.88 13.54
N ASP A 79 -15.48 -3.86 13.49
CA ASP A 79 -15.56 -2.69 14.38
C ASP A 79 -16.74 -1.76 14.06
N GLY A 80 -17.33 -1.88 12.86
CA GLY A 80 -18.43 -1.04 12.39
C GLY A 80 -18.02 0.39 12.04
N THR A 81 -16.73 0.65 11.78
CA THR A 81 -16.21 1.97 11.43
C THR A 81 -16.81 2.46 10.11
N GLU A 82 -17.56 3.57 10.16
CA GLU A 82 -18.09 4.23 8.98
C GLU A 82 -17.37 5.56 8.73
N PRO A 83 -17.06 5.90 7.46
CA PRO A 83 -17.40 5.16 6.24
C PRO A 83 -16.50 3.92 6.02
N SER A 84 -17.07 2.73 5.83
CA SER A 84 -16.27 1.51 5.62
C SER A 84 -15.74 1.37 4.17
N PRO A 85 -14.56 0.78 3.94
CA PRO A 85 -14.07 0.49 2.58
C PRO A 85 -14.99 -0.49 1.82
N LYS A 86 -15.47 -0.10 0.63
CA LYS A 86 -16.44 -0.90 -0.15
C LYS A 86 -15.85 -1.66 -1.33
N ALA A 87 -14.74 -1.18 -1.88
CA ALA A 87 -14.08 -1.77 -3.04
C ALA A 87 -12.60 -1.37 -3.06
N LEU A 88 -11.77 -2.26 -3.60
CA LEU A 88 -10.34 -2.02 -3.77
C LEU A 88 -10.05 -1.64 -5.22
N PHE A 89 -9.30 -0.56 -5.39
CA PHE A 89 -8.76 -0.11 -6.67
C PHE A 89 -7.25 0.00 -6.54
N SER A 90 -6.53 -0.35 -7.60
CA SER A 90 -5.09 -0.17 -7.65
C SER A 90 -4.61 0.06 -9.07
N CYS A 91 -3.36 0.50 -9.21
CA CYS A 91 -2.64 0.40 -10.46
C CYS A 91 -2.02 -1.00 -10.60
N ARG A 92 -1.18 -1.19 -11.64
CA ARG A 92 -0.28 -2.36 -11.72
C ARG A 92 0.92 -2.13 -10.79
N PHE A 93 0.68 -2.15 -9.47
CA PHE A 93 1.72 -1.91 -8.48
C PHE A 93 2.85 -2.94 -8.62
N ASN A 94 4.05 -2.54 -8.18
CA ASN A 94 5.34 -3.23 -8.44
C ASN A 94 5.81 -3.29 -9.92
N SER A 95 4.95 -3.08 -10.92
CA SER A 95 5.35 -3.16 -12.33
C SER A 95 5.97 -1.89 -12.92
N GLY A 96 6.02 -0.81 -12.14
CA GLY A 96 6.71 0.42 -12.52
C GLY A 96 8.18 0.38 -12.10
N LEU A 97 8.55 1.23 -11.15
CA LEU A 97 9.93 1.40 -10.69
C LEU A 97 10.57 0.16 -10.04
N PHE A 98 9.78 -0.84 -9.69
CA PHE A 98 10.27 -2.09 -9.10
C PHE A 98 10.46 -3.20 -10.15
N ALA A 99 10.06 -2.96 -11.40
CA ALA A 99 10.26 -3.85 -12.54
C ALA A 99 9.76 -5.31 -12.33
N VAL A 100 8.75 -5.51 -11.47
CA VAL A 100 8.13 -6.81 -11.26
C VAL A 100 7.08 -7.06 -12.36
N PRO A 101 7.13 -8.18 -13.10
CA PRO A 101 6.11 -8.50 -14.07
C PRO A 101 4.71 -8.49 -13.44
N TRP A 102 3.77 -7.80 -14.08
CA TRP A 102 2.42 -7.65 -13.54
C TRP A 102 1.72 -9.00 -13.31
N ALA A 103 2.01 -9.99 -14.15
CA ALA A 103 1.44 -11.34 -14.03
C ALA A 103 1.70 -11.94 -12.64
N ASP A 104 2.90 -11.75 -12.11
CA ASP A 104 3.30 -12.36 -10.85
C ASP A 104 2.64 -11.64 -9.66
N THR A 105 2.60 -10.30 -9.68
CA THR A 105 1.88 -9.52 -8.66
C THR A 105 0.37 -9.81 -8.69
N ARG A 106 -0.19 -10.03 -9.88
CA ARG A 106 -1.60 -10.41 -10.04
C ARG A 106 -1.88 -11.78 -9.44
N GLU A 107 -0.94 -12.71 -9.49
CA GLU A 107 -1.13 -14.04 -8.91
C GLU A 107 -1.20 -13.98 -7.39
N ILE A 108 -0.26 -13.27 -6.75
CA ILE A 108 -0.29 -13.07 -5.28
C ILE A 108 -1.61 -12.39 -4.85
N LEU A 109 -2.12 -11.42 -5.61
CA LEU A 109 -3.42 -10.80 -5.32
C LEU A 109 -4.58 -11.82 -5.32
N LYS A 110 -4.57 -12.79 -6.24
CA LYS A 110 -5.58 -13.85 -6.28
C LYS A 110 -5.41 -14.78 -5.09
N GLU A 111 -4.18 -15.19 -4.77
CA GLU A 111 -3.86 -16.06 -3.64
C GLU A 111 -4.29 -15.44 -2.30
N ALA A 112 -4.10 -14.12 -2.13
CA ALA A 112 -4.58 -13.39 -0.97
C ALA A 112 -6.13 -13.37 -0.87
N GLY A 113 -6.84 -13.65 -1.97
CA GLY A 113 -8.30 -13.63 -2.04
C GLY A 113 -8.88 -12.20 -2.05
N LEU A 114 -8.09 -11.20 -2.44
CA LEU A 114 -8.52 -9.81 -2.50
C LEU A 114 -9.02 -9.45 -3.90
N ARG A 115 -10.28 -9.01 -4.00
CA ARG A 115 -10.85 -8.53 -5.26
C ARG A 115 -10.44 -7.08 -5.50
N VAL A 116 -9.43 -6.87 -6.35
CA VAL A 116 -8.91 -5.55 -6.72
C VAL A 116 -9.26 -5.22 -8.17
N THR A 117 -9.82 -4.02 -8.39
CA THR A 117 -10.02 -3.46 -9.73
C THR A 117 -8.76 -2.71 -10.15
N VAL A 118 -8.08 -3.20 -11.19
CA VAL A 118 -6.87 -2.56 -11.71
C VAL A 118 -7.24 -1.49 -12.72
N VAL A 119 -6.88 -0.24 -12.41
CA VAL A 119 -7.10 0.90 -13.29
C VAL A 119 -5.87 1.04 -14.20
N VAL A 120 -6.11 1.03 -15.50
CA VAL A 120 -5.10 1.28 -16.53
C VAL A 120 -5.40 2.60 -17.22
N PRO A 121 -4.39 3.43 -17.55
CA PRO A 121 -4.60 4.58 -18.41
C PRO A 121 -5.21 4.13 -19.75
N PRO A 122 -6.12 4.92 -20.33
CA PRO A 122 -6.55 4.68 -21.70
C PRO A 122 -5.33 4.73 -22.62
N GLU A 123 -5.29 3.86 -23.62
CA GLU A 123 -4.26 3.89 -24.66
C GLU A 123 -4.21 5.31 -25.23
N VAL A 124 -3.05 5.97 -25.08
CA VAL A 124 -2.79 7.22 -25.79
C VAL A 124 -2.78 6.81 -27.25
N ALA A 125 -3.83 7.17 -28.00
CA ALA A 125 -3.83 7.05 -29.44
C ALA A 125 -2.53 7.67 -29.93
N VAL A 126 -1.65 6.82 -30.47
CA VAL A 126 -0.40 7.25 -31.08
C VAL A 126 -0.81 8.24 -32.15
N ARG A 127 -0.62 9.54 -31.88
CA ARG A 127 -0.65 10.55 -32.93
C ARG A 127 0.53 10.21 -33.81
N SER A 128 0.25 9.53 -34.93
CA SER A 128 1.21 9.40 -36.01
C SER A 128 1.73 10.80 -36.37
N PRO A 129 3.05 10.95 -36.60
CA PRO A 129 3.63 12.23 -36.99
C PRO A 129 3.02 12.78 -38.29
#